data_AF-A0A521VCZ2-F1
#
_entry.id   AF-A0A521VCZ2-F1
#
_cell.length_a   1.000
_cell.length_b   1.000
_cell.length_c   1.000
_cell.angle_alpha   90.00
_cell.angle_beta   90.00
_cell.angle_gamma   90.00
#
_symmetry.space_group_name_H-M   'P 1'
#
loop_
_entity.id
_entity.type
_entity.pdbx_description
1 polymer ?
#
loop_
_entity_poly.entity_id
_entity_poly.type
_entity_poly.pdbx_seq_one_letter_code
_entity_poly.pdbx_strand_id
1 'polypeptide(L)'
;NYTLDEYCSDLVETIMTTLDPEGIEHPVIITESGRAVVAYSSVLLFDILDVTRFDPSEVPDPAEGEHELIGNLRDTLKNVNPKNLQECYNDASYYRGEMRELFKHGRVRLRALSLAENIFLQIVRTIAKELPGAKRVPYGLDALEESLSDIYYGNFSVFQSLPDVWAIEQVFPVMPVHRLGEAPSREAIIADITCDSDGKIDRFIGVRGIRKTLPLHPLANGDPYYLGVFLVGAYQETLGDLHNLMGDTNVVSVRIHEDGSFDFVREIDGDSIADVLSYVEYQPNQLLEQFRVTAEQAVRKGRISPSERQAIFEAFAASLRGYTYFEE
;
A
#
# COMPACT_ATOMS: atom_id res chain seq x y z
N ASN A 1 -26.68 9.85 1.73
CA ASN A 1 -26.40 11.23 1.27
C ASN A 1 -27.01 12.22 2.26
N TYR A 2 -26.70 12.09 3.55
CA TYR A 2 -27.42 12.80 4.61
C TYR A 2 -26.44 13.33 5.65
N THR A 3 -26.90 14.30 6.44
CA THR A 3 -26.21 14.78 7.65
C THR A 3 -26.73 14.08 8.90
N LEU A 4 -26.00 14.19 10.02
CA LEU A 4 -26.48 13.64 11.29
C LEU A 4 -27.83 14.28 11.71
N ASP A 5 -27.99 15.58 11.49
CA ASP A 5 -29.22 16.29 11.81
C ASP A 5 -30.39 15.82 10.95
N GLU A 6 -30.16 15.55 9.66
CA GLU A 6 -31.16 15.01 8.74
C GLU A 6 -31.57 13.60 9.16
N TYR A 7 -30.61 12.72 9.47
CA TYR A 7 -30.88 11.39 10.01
C TYR A 7 -31.74 11.43 11.28
N CYS A 8 -31.40 12.34 12.21
CA CYS A 8 -32.17 12.52 13.45
C CYS A 8 -33.58 13.07 13.17
N SER A 9 -33.70 14.07 12.29
CA SER A 9 -34.97 14.71 11.95
C SER A 9 -35.91 13.72 11.27
N ASP A 10 -35.41 12.96 10.28
CA ASP A 10 -36.20 11.95 9.56
C ASP A 10 -36.76 10.89 10.52
N LEU A 11 -35.96 10.40 11.48
CA LEU A 11 -36.42 9.44 12.48
C LEU A 11 -37.53 10.01 13.37
N VAL A 12 -37.33 11.21 13.90
CA VAL A 12 -38.28 11.86 14.80
C VAL A 12 -39.58 12.20 14.04
N GLU A 13 -39.47 12.83 12.86
CA GLU A 13 -40.62 13.21 12.04
C GLU A 13 -41.45 12.00 11.60
N THR A 14 -40.79 10.88 11.24
CA THR A 14 -41.48 9.65 10.86
C THR A 14 -42.30 9.09 12.03
N ILE A 15 -41.73 9.07 13.24
CA ILE A 15 -42.42 8.59 14.44
C ILE A 15 -43.60 9.51 14.77
N MET A 16 -43.38 10.82 14.80
CA MET A 16 -44.44 11.80 15.06
C MET A 16 -45.59 11.66 14.07
N THR A 17 -45.29 11.68 12.78
CA THR A 17 -46.31 11.61 11.70
C THR A 17 -47.10 10.29 11.74
N THR A 18 -46.49 9.21 12.24
CA THR A 18 -47.15 7.90 12.35
C THR A 18 -48.02 7.79 13.61
N LEU A 19 -47.56 8.32 14.75
CA LEU A 19 -48.24 8.15 16.04
C LEU A 19 -49.25 9.25 16.37
N ASP A 20 -49.04 10.47 15.87
CA ASP A 20 -49.93 11.61 16.11
C ASP A 20 -51.38 11.36 15.66
N PRO A 21 -51.66 10.79 14.47
CA PRO A 21 -53.03 10.53 14.04
C PRO A 21 -53.76 9.49 14.90
N GLU A 22 -53.02 8.57 15.50
CA GLU A 22 -53.55 7.50 16.37
C GLU A 22 -53.64 7.96 17.84
N GLY A 23 -53.15 9.16 18.18
CA GLY A 23 -53.15 9.68 19.55
C GLY A 23 -52.26 8.88 20.51
N ILE A 24 -51.22 8.23 19.99
CA ILE A 24 -50.29 7.41 20.78
C ILE A 24 -49.14 8.30 21.27
N GLU A 25 -48.79 8.20 22.56
CA GLU A 25 -47.65 8.93 23.15
C GLU A 25 -46.33 8.50 22.51
N HIS A 26 -45.44 9.46 22.25
CA HIS A 26 -44.17 9.20 21.58
C HIS A 26 -43.21 8.40 22.49
N PRO A 27 -42.65 7.28 21.99
CA PRO A 27 -41.74 6.46 22.79
C PRO A 27 -40.35 7.10 22.91
N VAL A 28 -39.54 6.57 23.83
CA VAL A 28 -38.10 6.82 23.85
C VAL A 28 -37.47 6.17 22.62
N ILE A 29 -36.71 6.95 21.85
CA ILE A 29 -35.98 6.49 20.68
C ILE A 29 -34.58 6.04 21.11
N ILE A 30 -34.19 4.84 20.71
CA ILE A 30 -32.85 4.28 20.94
C ILE A 30 -32.21 3.97 19.58
N THR A 31 -30.94 4.30 19.42
CA THR A 31 -30.14 3.96 18.24
C THR A 31 -28.88 3.22 18.65
N GLU A 32 -28.46 2.25 17.83
CA GLU A 32 -27.26 1.43 18.04
C GLU A 32 -26.16 1.83 17.04
N SER A 33 -25.92 3.14 16.92
CA SER A 33 -25.05 3.75 15.90
C SER A 33 -23.55 3.62 16.20
N GLY A 34 -23.07 2.40 16.44
CA GLY A 34 -21.69 2.13 16.88
C GLY A 34 -20.61 2.72 15.97
N ARG A 35 -20.67 2.42 14.66
CA ARG A 35 -19.70 2.92 13.66
C ARG A 35 -19.61 4.45 13.68
N ALA A 36 -20.74 5.15 13.84
CA ALA A 36 -20.76 6.62 13.87
C ALA A 36 -20.03 7.21 15.09
N VAL A 37 -20.01 6.48 16.22
CA VAL A 37 -19.35 6.91 17.45
C VAL A 37 -17.84 6.64 17.41
N VAL A 38 -17.43 5.46 16.92
CA VAL A 38 -16.04 5.00 17.08
C VAL A 38 -15.15 5.18 15.86
N ALA A 39 -15.68 5.43 14.66
CA ALA A 39 -14.86 5.49 13.44
C ALA A 39 -13.68 6.47 13.56
N TYR A 40 -13.89 7.64 14.16
CA TYR A 40 -12.90 8.72 14.27
C TYR A 40 -11.91 8.55 15.44
N SER A 41 -12.03 7.50 16.25
CA SER A 41 -11.24 7.37 17.48
C SER A 41 -9.78 6.97 17.25
N SER A 42 -9.47 6.40 16.09
CA SER A 42 -8.20 5.70 15.85
C SER A 42 -7.62 6.02 14.47
N VAL A 43 -6.28 6.01 14.41
CA VAL A 43 -5.47 6.22 13.21
C VAL A 43 -4.39 5.15 13.18
N LEU A 44 -4.26 4.45 12.06
CA LEU A 44 -3.14 3.55 11.81
C LEU A 44 -1.97 4.37 11.27
N LEU A 45 -0.80 4.26 11.90
CA LEU A 45 0.44 4.91 11.47
C LEU A 45 1.47 3.85 11.08
N PHE A 46 2.11 4.03 9.94
CA PHE A 46 3.21 3.18 9.48
C PHE A 46 4.22 3.97 8.66
N ASP A 47 5.46 3.48 8.62
CA ASP A 47 6.52 3.99 7.76
C ASP A 47 6.51 3.32 6.38
N ILE A 48 7.11 3.99 5.41
CA ILE A 48 7.37 3.45 4.08
C ILE A 48 8.82 2.95 4.04
N LEU A 49 8.97 1.64 3.83
CA LEU A 49 10.26 0.95 3.79
C LEU A 49 11.01 1.20 2.48
N ASP A 50 10.29 1.13 1.36
CA ASP A 50 10.87 1.30 0.03
C ASP A 50 9.83 1.76 -0.99
N VAL A 51 10.31 2.22 -2.15
CA VAL A 51 9.46 2.61 -3.27
C VAL A 51 9.98 1.98 -4.57
N THR A 52 9.13 1.17 -5.21
CA THR A 52 9.35 0.83 -6.62
C THR A 52 8.91 1.99 -7.49
N ARG A 53 9.90 2.63 -8.13
CA ARG A 53 9.67 3.73 -9.06
C ARG A 53 9.61 3.22 -10.50
N PHE A 54 8.60 3.64 -11.25
CA PHE A 54 8.49 3.30 -12.67
C PHE A 54 9.18 4.36 -13.56
N ASP A 55 10.45 4.66 -13.27
CA ASP A 55 11.28 5.58 -14.06
C ASP A 55 12.00 4.82 -15.20
N PRO A 56 11.94 5.29 -16.46
CA PRO A 56 12.75 4.73 -17.53
C PRO A 56 14.21 5.01 -17.23
N SER A 57 15.03 3.99 -17.44
CA SER A 57 16.48 4.13 -17.44
C SER A 57 16.92 4.94 -18.66
N GLU A 58 18.16 5.42 -18.64
CA GLU A 58 18.76 6.08 -19.81
C GLU A 58 18.68 5.16 -21.04
N VAL A 59 18.08 5.68 -22.12
CA VAL A 59 18.00 4.95 -23.38
C VAL A 59 19.29 5.18 -24.15
N PRO A 60 20.11 4.14 -24.40
CA PRO A 60 21.34 4.29 -25.15
C PRO A 60 21.07 4.68 -26.60
N ASP A 61 22.07 5.28 -27.26
CA ASP A 61 22.02 5.56 -28.69
C ASP A 61 21.78 4.29 -29.53
N PRO A 62 21.18 4.41 -30.72
CA PRO A 62 20.94 3.28 -31.60
C PRO A 62 22.25 2.54 -31.92
N ALA A 63 22.25 1.23 -31.72
CA ALA A 63 23.39 0.38 -32.05
C ALA A 63 23.28 -0.16 -33.50
N GLU A 64 24.43 -0.47 -34.10
CA GLU A 64 24.45 -1.13 -35.41
C GLU A 64 23.82 -2.54 -35.31
N GLY A 65 22.87 -2.85 -36.19
CA GLY A 65 22.11 -4.10 -36.15
C GLY A 65 20.99 -4.16 -35.10
N GLU A 66 20.56 -3.00 -34.57
CA GLU A 66 19.37 -2.91 -33.73
C GLU A 66 18.12 -3.42 -34.48
N HIS A 67 17.22 -4.09 -33.76
CA HIS A 67 16.03 -4.68 -34.35
C HIS A 67 15.09 -3.57 -34.87
N GLU A 68 14.48 -3.76 -36.04
CA GLU A 68 13.62 -2.77 -36.70
C GLU A 68 12.51 -2.24 -35.77
N LEU A 69 11.84 -3.12 -35.02
CA LEU A 69 10.82 -2.73 -34.04
C LEU A 69 11.33 -1.80 -32.93
N ILE A 70 12.61 -1.90 -32.54
CA ILE A 70 13.22 -0.97 -31.58
C ILE A 70 13.44 0.39 -32.25
N GLY A 71 13.87 0.40 -33.52
CA GLY A 71 13.93 1.61 -34.34
C GLY A 71 12.57 2.30 -34.43
N ASN A 72 11.52 1.54 -34.70
CA ASN A 72 10.15 2.05 -34.75
C ASN A 72 9.71 2.65 -33.40
N LEU A 73 10.02 1.99 -32.28
CA LEU A 73 9.77 2.55 -30.95
C LEU A 73 10.50 3.89 -30.72
N ARG A 74 11.76 4.01 -31.15
CA ARG A 74 12.52 5.27 -31.05
C ARG A 74 11.90 6.38 -31.90
N ASP A 75 11.42 6.05 -33.08
CA ASP A 75 10.78 7.02 -33.97
C ASP A 75 9.40 7.44 -33.41
N THR A 76 8.63 6.52 -32.84
CA THR A 76 7.41 6.85 -32.09
C THR A 76 7.73 7.81 -30.94
N LEU A 77 8.77 7.54 -30.15
CA LEU A 77 9.19 8.41 -29.03
C LEU A 77 9.50 9.84 -29.48
N LYS A 78 10.20 10.02 -30.60
CA LYS A 78 10.54 11.35 -31.14
C LYS A 78 9.32 12.13 -31.64
N ASN A 79 8.25 11.43 -32.03
CA ASN A 79 7.08 12.01 -32.67
C ASN A 79 5.89 12.25 -31.72
N VAL A 80 6.00 11.90 -30.43
CA VAL A 80 4.94 12.13 -29.43
C VAL A 80 4.62 13.62 -29.34
N ASN A 81 3.36 13.97 -29.53
CA ASN A 81 2.84 15.32 -29.33
C ASN A 81 1.34 15.30 -28.94
N PRO A 82 0.79 16.40 -28.43
CA PRO A 82 -0.61 16.44 -27.97
C PRO A 82 -1.69 16.08 -29.00
N LYS A 83 -1.37 16.07 -30.30
CA LYS A 83 -2.34 15.76 -31.36
C LYS A 83 -2.38 14.28 -31.72
N ASN A 84 -1.34 13.50 -31.42
CA ASN A 84 -1.19 12.10 -31.83
C ASN A 84 -0.95 11.12 -30.66
N LEU A 85 -1.21 11.53 -29.41
CA LEU A 85 -0.97 10.71 -28.22
C LEU A 85 -1.53 9.28 -28.30
N GLN A 86 -2.77 9.12 -28.77
CA GLN A 86 -3.41 7.81 -28.89
C GLN A 86 -2.77 6.93 -29.97
N GLU A 87 -2.40 7.52 -31.11
CA GLU A 87 -1.70 6.83 -32.20
C GLU A 87 -0.34 6.35 -31.71
N CYS A 88 0.46 7.23 -31.09
CA CYS A 88 1.75 6.87 -30.53
C CYS A 88 1.65 5.77 -29.46
N TYR A 89 0.62 5.81 -28.61
CA TYR A 89 0.40 4.75 -27.62
C TYR A 89 0.08 3.40 -28.26
N ASN A 90 -0.79 3.39 -29.28
CA ASN A 90 -1.17 2.18 -29.99
C ASN A 90 0.03 1.57 -30.73
N ASP A 91 0.80 2.40 -31.44
CA ASP A 91 2.01 1.98 -32.15
C ASP A 91 3.05 1.41 -31.18
N ALA A 92 3.33 2.12 -30.08
CA ALA A 92 4.27 1.65 -29.08
C ALA A 92 3.82 0.34 -28.44
N SER A 93 2.53 0.19 -28.15
CA SER A 93 1.94 -1.04 -27.60
C SER A 93 2.06 -2.21 -28.58
N TYR A 94 1.82 -1.96 -29.87
CA TYR A 94 1.99 -2.95 -30.93
C TYR A 94 3.45 -3.41 -31.03
N TYR A 95 4.41 -2.49 -31.17
CA TYR A 95 5.83 -2.85 -31.31
C TYR A 95 6.38 -3.56 -30.06
N ARG A 96 5.95 -3.15 -28.85
CA ARG A 96 6.28 -3.85 -27.61
C ARG A 96 5.72 -5.27 -27.60
N GLY A 97 4.47 -5.45 -28.03
CA GLY A 97 3.81 -6.75 -28.14
C GLY A 97 4.58 -7.69 -29.06
N GLU A 98 4.93 -7.23 -30.26
CA GLU A 98 5.72 -8.00 -31.22
C GLU A 98 7.11 -8.36 -30.68
N MET A 99 7.78 -7.44 -29.98
CA MET A 99 9.07 -7.74 -29.33
C MET A 99 8.94 -8.83 -28.25
N ARG A 100 7.84 -8.85 -27.49
CA ARG A 100 7.55 -9.92 -26.51
C ARG A 100 7.31 -11.26 -27.19
N GLU A 101 6.56 -11.29 -28.29
CA GLU A 101 6.34 -12.52 -29.05
C GLU A 101 7.64 -13.05 -29.65
N LEU A 102 8.48 -12.19 -30.23
CA LEU A 102 9.80 -12.59 -30.71
C LEU A 102 10.68 -13.17 -29.59
N PHE A 103 10.61 -12.61 -28.39
CA PHE A 103 11.37 -13.13 -27.24
C PHE A 103 10.86 -14.51 -26.82
N LYS A 104 9.54 -14.71 -26.73
CA LYS A 104 8.92 -16.02 -26.42
C LYS A 104 9.36 -17.11 -27.40
N HIS A 105 9.52 -16.75 -28.68
CA HIS A 105 9.98 -17.67 -29.73
C HIS A 105 11.52 -17.76 -29.84
N GLY A 106 12.28 -17.14 -28.93
CA GLY A 106 13.75 -17.17 -28.92
C GLY A 106 14.42 -16.40 -30.07
N ARG A 107 13.69 -15.52 -30.76
CA ARG A 107 14.19 -14.73 -31.90
C ARG A 107 14.98 -13.50 -31.47
N VAL A 108 14.72 -12.98 -30.27
CA VAL A 108 15.47 -11.86 -29.68
C VAL A 108 15.98 -12.22 -28.29
N ARG A 109 17.05 -11.55 -27.86
CA ARG A 109 17.65 -11.74 -26.53
C ARG A 109 17.01 -10.82 -25.50
N LEU A 110 17.15 -11.14 -24.22
CA LEU A 110 16.64 -10.34 -23.10
C LEU A 110 17.09 -8.86 -23.17
N ARG A 111 18.32 -8.58 -23.61
CA ARG A 111 18.82 -7.20 -23.76
C ARG A 111 18.00 -6.37 -24.75
N ALA A 112 17.60 -6.97 -25.88
CA ALA A 112 16.77 -6.30 -26.88
C ALA A 112 15.34 -6.09 -26.37
N LEU A 113 14.77 -7.08 -25.68
CA LEU A 113 13.46 -6.93 -25.05
C LEU A 113 13.49 -5.86 -23.95
N SER A 114 14.50 -5.86 -23.09
CA SER A 114 14.68 -4.87 -22.03
C SER A 114 14.79 -3.44 -22.58
N LEU A 115 15.53 -3.25 -23.67
CA LEU A 115 15.61 -1.96 -24.35
C LEU A 115 14.25 -1.52 -24.92
N ALA A 116 13.50 -2.44 -25.56
CA ALA A 116 12.17 -2.15 -26.07
C ALA A 116 11.18 -1.78 -24.95
N GLU A 117 11.19 -2.51 -23.83
CA GLU A 117 10.39 -2.21 -22.64
C GLU A 117 10.75 -0.84 -22.04
N ASN A 118 12.04 -0.50 -21.98
CA ASN A 118 12.50 0.79 -21.46
C ASN A 118 12.10 1.97 -22.36
N ILE A 119 12.23 1.83 -23.68
CA ILE A 119 11.79 2.86 -24.64
C ILE A 119 10.27 3.00 -24.58
N PHE A 120 9.52 1.89 -24.51
CA PHE A 120 8.06 1.94 -24.33
C PHE A 120 7.67 2.71 -23.06
N LEU A 121 8.33 2.44 -21.92
CA LEU A 121 8.09 3.18 -20.68
C LEU A 121 8.38 4.68 -20.84
N GLN A 122 9.44 5.05 -21.57
CA GLN A 122 9.74 6.45 -21.88
C GLN A 122 8.67 7.11 -22.78
N ILE A 123 8.12 6.38 -23.76
CA ILE A 123 7.01 6.86 -24.60
C ILE A 123 5.79 7.12 -23.72
N VAL A 124 5.38 6.14 -22.92
CA VAL A 124 4.19 6.21 -22.05
C VAL A 124 4.32 7.38 -21.07
N ARG A 125 5.49 7.60 -20.49
CA ARG A 125 5.73 8.78 -19.66
C ARG A 125 5.68 10.11 -20.39
N THR A 126 6.22 10.17 -21.60
CA THR A 126 6.12 11.38 -22.42
C THR A 126 4.65 11.67 -22.73
N ILE A 127 3.88 10.64 -23.08
CA ILE A 127 2.43 10.75 -23.29
C ILE A 127 1.73 11.27 -22.03
N ALA A 128 2.02 10.71 -20.85
CA ALA A 128 1.43 11.16 -19.58
C ALA A 128 1.73 12.64 -19.28
N LYS A 129 2.94 13.12 -19.59
CA LYS A 129 3.32 14.54 -19.43
C LYS A 129 2.59 15.47 -20.40
N GLU A 130 2.32 15.01 -21.63
CA GLU A 130 1.63 15.79 -22.67
C GLU A 130 0.09 15.71 -22.55
N LEU A 131 -0.44 14.71 -21.82
CA LEU A 131 -1.88 14.46 -21.67
C LEU A 131 -2.68 15.67 -21.13
N PRO A 132 -2.19 16.46 -20.14
CA PRO A 132 -2.87 17.68 -19.69
C PRO A 132 -3.03 18.75 -20.79
N GLY A 133 -2.18 18.72 -21.82
CA GLY A 133 -2.27 19.61 -22.98
C GLY A 133 -3.31 19.18 -24.03
N ALA A 134 -3.87 17.97 -23.91
CA ALA A 134 -4.88 17.46 -24.83
C ALA A 134 -6.26 18.08 -24.54
N LYS A 135 -7.00 18.45 -25.60
CA LYS A 135 -8.35 19.01 -25.47
C LYS A 135 -9.36 18.05 -24.81
N ARG A 136 -9.11 16.75 -24.94
CA ARG A 136 -9.90 15.66 -24.37
C ARG A 136 -8.96 14.48 -24.17
N VAL A 137 -9.08 13.80 -23.02
CA VAL A 137 -8.36 12.55 -22.77
C VAL A 137 -8.81 11.49 -23.79
N PRO A 138 -7.92 10.96 -24.63
CA PRO A 138 -8.26 9.91 -25.58
C PRO A 138 -8.67 8.61 -24.87
N TYR A 139 -9.52 7.82 -25.53
CA TYR A 139 -9.96 6.52 -25.00
C TYR A 139 -8.77 5.56 -24.84
N GLY A 140 -8.64 4.92 -23.67
CA GLY A 140 -7.56 3.97 -23.36
C GLY A 140 -6.32 4.60 -22.72
N LEU A 141 -6.27 5.94 -22.59
CA LEU A 141 -5.22 6.66 -21.85
C LEU A 141 -5.68 7.14 -20.47
N ASP A 142 -6.93 6.88 -20.11
CA ASP A 142 -7.54 7.22 -18.83
C ASP A 142 -6.90 6.44 -17.65
N ALA A 143 -6.44 5.21 -17.89
CA ALA A 143 -5.74 4.39 -16.89
C ALA A 143 -4.20 4.58 -16.91
N LEU A 144 -3.68 5.53 -17.69
CA LEU A 144 -2.23 5.66 -17.86
C LEU A 144 -1.53 6.08 -16.57
N GLU A 145 -2.12 7.01 -15.81
CA GLU A 145 -1.63 7.45 -14.51
C GLU A 145 -1.53 6.29 -13.50
N GLU A 146 -2.54 5.41 -13.47
CA GLU A 146 -2.55 4.20 -12.65
C GLU A 146 -1.40 3.25 -13.05
N SER A 147 -1.24 2.99 -14.35
CA SER A 147 -0.18 2.09 -14.84
C SER A 147 1.25 2.60 -14.63
N LEU A 148 1.40 3.91 -14.42
CA LEU A 148 2.68 4.58 -14.16
C LEU A 148 2.89 4.91 -12.68
N SER A 149 1.93 4.58 -11.82
CA SER A 149 2.00 4.88 -10.40
C SER A 149 3.14 4.11 -9.75
N ASP A 150 3.85 4.79 -8.85
CA ASP A 150 4.85 4.15 -8.02
C ASP A 150 4.18 3.23 -6.99
N ILE A 151 4.93 2.25 -6.49
CA ILE A 151 4.47 1.40 -5.38
C ILE A 151 5.26 1.78 -4.14
N TYR A 152 4.57 2.28 -3.12
CA TYR A 152 5.14 2.59 -1.81
C TYR A 152 4.86 1.41 -0.88
N TYR A 153 5.91 0.75 -0.39
CA TYR A 153 5.77 -0.40 0.51
C TYR A 153 5.69 0.08 1.95
N GLY A 154 4.49 0.04 2.53
CA GLY A 154 4.25 0.40 3.91
C GLY A 154 4.49 -0.78 4.85
N ASN A 155 5.14 -0.51 5.98
CA ASN A 155 5.42 -1.48 7.04
C ASN A 155 4.17 -1.82 7.87
N PHE A 156 3.19 -2.45 7.24
CA PHE A 156 1.95 -2.89 7.88
C PHE A 156 1.38 -4.09 7.13
N SER A 157 0.24 -4.61 7.57
CA SER A 157 -0.54 -5.62 6.83
C SER A 157 -1.97 -5.12 6.64
N VAL A 158 -2.45 -5.13 5.38
CA VAL A 158 -3.84 -4.81 5.04
C VAL A 158 -4.79 -5.81 5.69
N PHE A 159 -4.45 -7.09 5.69
CA PHE A 159 -5.30 -8.15 6.26
C PHE A 159 -5.44 -8.03 7.78
N GLN A 160 -4.39 -7.59 8.46
CA GLN A 160 -4.41 -7.39 9.91
C GLN A 160 -5.08 -6.07 10.31
N SER A 161 -4.66 -4.96 9.69
CA SER A 161 -5.06 -3.62 10.16
C SER A 161 -6.18 -2.97 9.37
N LEU A 162 -6.45 -3.43 8.14
CA LEU A 162 -7.43 -2.85 7.23
C LEU A 162 -8.31 -3.91 6.52
N PRO A 163 -8.90 -4.90 7.23
CA PRO A 163 -9.60 -6.02 6.61
C PRO A 163 -10.75 -5.59 5.69
N ASP A 164 -11.50 -4.53 6.05
CA ASP A 164 -12.59 -3.99 5.23
C ASP A 164 -12.10 -3.47 3.84
N VAL A 165 -10.84 -3.05 3.69
CA VAL A 165 -10.27 -2.66 2.38
C VAL A 165 -10.29 -3.85 1.43
N TRP A 166 -9.84 -5.00 1.93
CA TRP A 166 -9.78 -6.24 1.16
C TRP A 166 -11.15 -6.89 0.98
N ALA A 167 -11.94 -6.98 2.05
CA ALA A 167 -13.17 -7.78 2.05
C ALA A 167 -14.37 -7.11 1.33
N ILE A 168 -14.50 -5.78 1.45
CA ILE A 168 -15.68 -5.04 0.98
C ILE A 168 -15.34 -3.76 0.20
N GLU A 169 -14.08 -3.61 -0.22
CA GLU A 169 -13.59 -2.45 -0.96
C GLU A 169 -13.81 -1.10 -0.23
N GLN A 170 -13.78 -1.13 1.11
CA GLN A 170 -13.94 0.07 1.92
C GLN A 170 -12.80 1.05 1.64
N VAL A 171 -13.14 2.33 1.49
CA VAL A 171 -12.17 3.40 1.26
C VAL A 171 -11.91 4.16 2.55
N PHE A 172 -10.65 4.26 2.94
CA PHE A 172 -10.21 5.07 4.07
C PHE A 172 -9.45 6.31 3.58
N PRO A 173 -9.53 7.46 4.28
CA PRO A 173 -8.62 8.57 4.04
C PRO A 173 -7.19 8.15 4.38
N VAL A 174 -6.28 8.34 3.44
CA VAL A 174 -4.85 8.06 3.62
C VAL A 174 -4.06 9.31 3.24
N MET A 175 -3.12 9.72 4.08
CA MET A 175 -2.23 10.85 3.78
C MET A 175 -0.92 10.79 4.57
N PRO A 176 0.14 11.47 4.10
CA PRO A 176 1.32 11.71 4.92
C PRO A 176 0.96 12.47 6.19
N VAL A 177 1.63 12.16 7.30
CA VAL A 177 1.46 12.91 8.57
C VAL A 177 2.50 14.01 8.75
N HIS A 178 3.36 14.21 7.75
CA HIS A 178 4.39 15.23 7.71
C HIS A 178 4.59 15.75 6.28
N ARG A 179 5.46 16.77 6.12
CA ARG A 179 5.75 17.45 4.84
C ARG A 179 4.52 18.07 4.17
N LEU A 180 3.46 18.36 4.92
CA LEU A 180 2.20 18.93 4.39
C LEU A 180 2.32 20.33 3.78
N GLY A 181 3.45 21.01 3.96
CA GLY A 181 3.77 22.27 3.30
C GLY A 181 4.46 22.11 1.93
N GLU A 182 4.81 20.89 1.55
CA GLU A 182 5.44 20.56 0.27
C GLU A 182 4.39 20.02 -0.71
N ALA A 183 4.53 20.33 -1.99
CA ALA A 183 3.64 19.77 -3.00
C ALA A 183 4.12 18.34 -3.35
N PRO A 184 3.26 17.30 -3.22
CA PRO A 184 3.59 15.96 -3.70
C PRO A 184 3.79 15.97 -5.22
N SER A 185 4.70 15.13 -5.70
CA SER A 185 5.09 15.11 -7.13
C SER A 185 5.08 13.71 -7.76
N ARG A 186 4.70 12.69 -6.98
CA ARG A 186 4.58 11.30 -7.44
C ARG A 186 3.16 10.83 -7.20
N GLU A 187 2.62 10.06 -8.14
CA GLU A 187 1.36 9.34 -7.98
C GLU A 187 1.69 7.90 -7.60
N ALA A 188 1.02 7.36 -6.58
CA ALA A 188 1.38 6.07 -6.01
C ALA A 188 0.18 5.24 -5.57
N ILE A 189 0.38 3.93 -5.56
CA ILE A 189 -0.39 3.01 -4.72
C ILE A 189 0.44 2.62 -3.50
N ILE A 190 -0.23 2.12 -2.47
CA ILE A 190 0.45 1.66 -1.25
C ILE A 190 0.32 0.14 -1.23
N ALA A 191 1.44 -0.57 -1.28
CA ALA A 191 1.48 -2.00 -1.01
C ALA A 191 1.87 -2.22 0.45
N ASP A 192 1.39 -3.29 1.06
CA ASP A 192 1.84 -3.75 2.36
C ASP A 192 3.09 -4.65 2.19
N ILE A 193 3.59 -5.22 3.29
CA ILE A 193 4.77 -6.11 3.26
C ILE A 193 4.42 -7.60 3.10
N THR A 194 3.15 -7.93 2.86
CA THR A 194 2.73 -9.32 2.67
C THR A 194 3.17 -9.84 1.30
N CYS A 195 3.15 -11.15 1.13
CA CYS A 195 3.48 -11.80 -0.14
C CYS A 195 2.28 -11.88 -1.09
N ASP A 196 1.12 -11.38 -0.67
CA ASP A 196 -0.12 -11.43 -1.44
C ASP A 196 -0.29 -10.15 -2.24
N SER A 197 -0.65 -10.27 -3.52
CA SER A 197 -0.89 -9.12 -4.40
C SER A 197 -2.13 -8.30 -4.01
N ASP A 198 -3.02 -8.88 -3.19
CA ASP A 198 -4.17 -8.20 -2.62
C ASP A 198 -3.81 -7.32 -1.41
N GLY A 199 -2.59 -7.46 -0.87
CA GLY A 199 -2.03 -6.63 0.19
C GLY A 199 -1.68 -5.22 -0.29
N LYS A 200 -2.70 -4.44 -0.69
CA LYS A 200 -2.52 -3.07 -1.19
C LYS A 200 -3.73 -2.18 -0.97
N ILE A 201 -3.48 -0.88 -1.02
CA ILE A 201 -4.47 0.18 -1.09
C ILE A 201 -4.29 0.87 -2.45
N ASP A 202 -5.27 0.70 -3.34
CA ASP A 202 -5.30 1.28 -4.69
C ASP A 202 -6.58 2.08 -4.96
N ARG A 203 -7.31 2.45 -3.89
CA ARG A 203 -8.51 3.28 -3.93
C ARG A 203 -8.43 4.36 -2.86
N PHE A 204 -8.45 5.60 -3.30
CA PHE A 204 -8.22 6.77 -2.46
C PHE A 204 -9.33 7.80 -2.61
N ILE A 205 -9.57 8.58 -1.57
CA ILE A 205 -10.55 9.67 -1.60
C ILE A 205 -9.97 10.84 -2.41
N GLY A 206 -10.70 11.28 -3.44
CA GLY A 206 -10.39 12.48 -4.21
C GLY A 206 -11.54 13.48 -4.22
N VAL A 207 -11.25 14.71 -4.67
CA VAL A 207 -12.21 15.84 -4.68
C VAL A 207 -13.48 15.53 -5.48
N ARG A 208 -13.38 14.72 -6.54
CA ARG A 208 -14.48 14.39 -7.46
C ARG A 208 -14.92 12.93 -7.38
N GLY A 209 -14.51 12.21 -6.34
CA GLY A 209 -14.78 10.77 -6.18
C GLY A 209 -13.52 9.96 -5.89
N ILE A 210 -13.62 8.64 -6.06
CA ILE A 210 -12.51 7.72 -5.81
C ILE A 210 -11.44 7.87 -6.89
N ARG A 211 -10.19 8.05 -6.46
CA ARG A 211 -8.99 7.95 -7.30
C ARG A 211 -8.34 6.59 -7.11
N LYS A 212 -7.55 6.18 -8.10
CA LYS A 212 -6.77 4.94 -8.02
C LYS A 212 -5.34 5.12 -7.52
N THR A 213 -4.91 6.36 -7.39
CA THR A 213 -3.57 6.73 -6.94
C THR A 213 -3.67 7.84 -5.91
N LEU A 214 -2.66 7.91 -5.05
CA LEU A 214 -2.47 8.93 -4.04
C LEU A 214 -1.24 9.78 -4.41
N PRO A 215 -1.37 11.11 -4.42
CA PRO A 215 -0.22 11.98 -4.63
C PRO A 215 0.65 11.98 -3.37
N LEU A 216 1.90 11.54 -3.51
CA LEU A 216 2.88 11.45 -2.44
C LEU A 216 4.17 12.22 -2.77
N HIS A 217 4.92 12.53 -1.72
CA HIS A 217 6.24 13.10 -1.86
C HIS A 217 7.24 12.02 -2.26
N PRO A 218 8.23 12.32 -3.12
CA PRO A 218 9.34 11.41 -3.34
C PRO A 218 10.09 11.16 -2.03
N LEU A 219 10.48 9.92 -1.79
CA LEU A 219 11.40 9.58 -0.70
C LEU A 219 12.74 10.30 -0.93
N ALA A 220 13.18 11.01 0.11
CA ALA A 220 14.56 11.48 0.24
C ALA A 220 15.40 10.34 0.81
N ASN A 221 16.66 10.24 0.40
CA ASN A 221 17.52 9.12 0.81
C ASN A 221 17.73 9.13 2.33
N GLY A 222 17.10 8.19 3.04
CA GLY A 222 17.31 7.93 4.46
C GLY A 222 16.41 8.69 5.43
N ASP A 223 15.48 9.54 4.96
CA ASP A 223 14.52 10.21 5.84
C ASP A 223 13.26 9.34 6.01
N PRO A 224 12.82 9.04 7.25
CA PRO A 224 11.59 8.31 7.49
C PRO A 224 10.37 8.98 6.89
N TYR A 225 9.51 8.19 6.24
CA TYR A 225 8.30 8.67 5.60
C TYR A 225 7.08 7.94 6.14
N TYR A 226 6.20 8.65 6.84
CA TYR A 226 5.09 8.07 7.58
C TYR A 226 3.75 8.43 6.94
N LEU A 227 2.89 7.44 6.82
CA LEU A 227 1.50 7.60 6.38
C LEU A 227 0.56 7.32 7.54
N GLY A 228 -0.58 8.00 7.52
CA GLY A 228 -1.71 7.76 8.40
C GLY A 228 -2.92 7.27 7.60
N VAL A 229 -3.57 6.22 8.09
CA VAL A 229 -4.88 5.77 7.62
C VAL A 229 -5.91 6.10 8.68
N PHE A 230 -6.86 6.94 8.31
CA PHE A 230 -7.84 7.53 9.22
C PHE A 230 -9.17 6.77 9.14
N LEU A 231 -10.02 7.01 10.14
CA LEU A 231 -11.36 6.41 10.24
C LEU A 231 -11.35 4.88 10.44
N VAL A 232 -10.28 4.35 11.02
CA VAL A 232 -10.08 2.91 11.24
C VAL A 232 -10.64 2.40 12.57
N GLY A 233 -11.27 3.25 13.39
CA GLY A 233 -11.70 2.90 14.76
C GLY A 233 -12.92 1.98 14.85
N ALA A 234 -13.54 1.60 13.74
CA ALA A 234 -14.71 0.71 13.72
C ALA A 234 -14.38 -0.58 12.96
N TYR A 235 -14.67 -1.74 13.56
CA TYR A 235 -14.49 -3.10 13.01
C TYR A 235 -13.04 -3.56 12.80
N GLN A 236 -12.14 -2.67 12.33
CA GLN A 236 -10.83 -3.05 11.82
C GLN A 236 -9.99 -3.87 12.81
N GLU A 237 -9.87 -3.42 14.06
CA GLU A 237 -9.05 -4.09 15.09
C GLU A 237 -9.53 -5.51 15.39
N THR A 238 -10.84 -5.76 15.36
CA THR A 238 -11.41 -7.08 15.74
C THR A 238 -11.49 -8.05 14.56
N LEU A 239 -11.48 -7.54 13.33
CA LEU A 239 -11.60 -8.35 12.12
C LEU A 239 -10.25 -8.72 11.48
N GLY A 240 -9.14 -8.24 12.04
CA GLY A 240 -7.80 -8.54 11.56
C GLY A 240 -7.49 -10.05 11.57
N ASP A 241 -6.74 -10.49 10.55
CA ASP A 241 -6.22 -11.86 10.46
C ASP A 241 -4.69 -11.87 10.35
N LEU A 242 -4.09 -12.96 10.84
CA LEU A 242 -2.65 -13.21 10.91
C LEU A 242 -2.06 -13.65 9.56
N HIS A 243 -2.44 -12.98 8.47
CA HIS A 243 -1.92 -13.30 7.14
C HIS A 243 -0.39 -13.15 7.13
N ASN A 244 0.31 -14.15 6.59
CA ASN A 244 1.77 -14.25 6.67
C ASN A 244 2.35 -14.25 8.10
N LEU A 245 1.55 -14.58 9.13
CA LEU A 245 1.94 -14.53 10.54
C LEU A 245 2.33 -13.11 11.00
N MET A 246 1.79 -12.08 10.35
CA MET A 246 1.88 -10.70 10.82
C MET A 246 0.87 -10.51 11.95
N GLY A 247 1.35 -10.23 13.15
CA GLY A 247 0.54 -10.14 14.35
C GLY A 247 -0.10 -8.79 14.61
N ASP A 248 -0.75 -8.67 15.76
CA ASP A 248 -1.34 -7.43 16.24
C ASP A 248 -0.32 -6.30 16.29
N THR A 249 -0.78 -5.07 15.99
CA THR A 249 0.10 -3.90 15.99
C THR A 249 0.22 -3.25 17.37
N ASN A 250 1.28 -2.49 17.59
CA ASN A 250 1.39 -1.64 18.78
C ASN A 250 0.23 -0.63 18.82
N VAL A 251 -0.46 -0.53 19.96
CA VAL A 251 -1.57 0.40 20.16
C VAL A 251 -1.25 1.37 21.29
N VAL A 252 -1.41 2.67 21.01
CA VAL A 252 -1.19 3.73 21.99
C VAL A 252 -2.43 4.62 22.10
N SER A 253 -2.96 4.78 23.31
CA SER A 253 -4.06 5.69 23.61
C SER A 253 -3.53 7.05 24.07
N VAL A 254 -3.76 8.09 23.26
CA VAL A 254 -3.32 9.46 23.55
C VAL A 254 -4.49 10.28 24.08
N ARG A 255 -4.28 10.97 25.21
CA ARG A 255 -5.21 11.98 25.74
C ARG A 255 -4.63 13.36 25.53
N ILE A 256 -5.38 14.23 24.89
CA ILE A 256 -5.02 15.64 24.69
C ILE A 256 -5.75 16.48 25.72
N HIS A 257 -5.03 17.33 26.44
CA HIS A 257 -5.56 18.25 27.44
C HIS A 257 -5.99 19.58 26.82
N GLU A 258 -6.77 20.37 27.57
CA GLU A 258 -7.25 21.68 27.11
C GLU A 258 -6.12 22.68 26.80
N ASP A 259 -4.95 22.53 27.44
CA ASP A 259 -3.78 23.37 27.23
C ASP A 259 -2.91 22.93 26.02
N GLY A 260 -3.31 21.86 25.34
CA GLY A 260 -2.60 21.29 24.18
C GLY A 260 -1.48 20.31 24.55
N SER A 261 -1.22 20.06 25.83
CA SER A 261 -0.34 18.96 26.26
C SER A 261 -1.03 17.60 26.06
N PHE A 262 -0.25 16.51 26.09
CA PHE A 262 -0.79 15.16 25.91
C PHE A 262 -0.13 14.13 26.82
N ASP A 263 -0.90 13.10 27.17
CA ASP A 263 -0.45 11.93 27.92
C ASP A 263 -0.66 10.64 27.11
N PHE A 264 0.25 9.69 27.28
CA PHE A 264 0.04 8.29 26.91
C PHE A 264 -0.70 7.59 28.06
N VAL A 265 -1.97 7.25 27.83
CA VAL A 265 -2.85 6.68 28.86
C VAL A 265 -2.75 5.15 28.90
N ARG A 266 -2.49 4.54 27.74
CA ARG A 266 -2.39 3.10 27.59
C ARG A 266 -1.47 2.79 26.41
N GLU A 267 -0.57 1.86 26.63
CA GLU A 267 0.32 1.30 25.62
C GLU A 267 0.11 -0.22 25.65
N ILE A 268 -0.14 -0.79 24.48
CA ILE A 268 -0.29 -2.23 24.27
C ILE A 268 0.75 -2.60 23.23
N ASP A 269 1.68 -3.47 23.61
CA ASP A 269 2.66 -4.02 22.69
C ASP A 269 1.94 -4.93 21.69
N GLY A 270 2.36 -4.85 20.44
CA GLY A 270 1.95 -5.79 19.39
C GLY A 270 2.60 -7.15 19.59
N ASP A 271 2.18 -8.12 18.78
CA ASP A 271 2.65 -9.49 18.91
C ASP A 271 4.13 -9.62 18.53
N SER A 272 4.85 -10.44 19.28
CA SER A 272 6.17 -10.93 18.86
C SER A 272 6.06 -12.14 17.94
N ILE A 273 7.16 -12.49 17.25
CA ILE A 273 7.23 -13.74 16.46
C ILE A 273 6.89 -14.97 17.34
N ALA A 274 7.31 -14.98 18.61
CA ALA A 274 6.99 -16.06 19.54
C ALA A 274 5.48 -16.14 19.87
N ASP A 275 4.79 -15.02 19.98
CA ASP A 275 3.34 -14.98 20.25
C ASP A 275 2.58 -15.58 19.06
N VAL A 276 2.90 -15.11 17.85
CA VAL A 276 2.24 -15.62 16.64
C VAL A 276 2.53 -17.09 16.39
N LEU A 277 3.76 -17.55 16.63
CA LEU A 277 4.09 -18.99 16.55
C LEU A 277 3.31 -19.82 17.58
N SER A 278 2.99 -19.24 18.74
CA SER A 278 2.17 -19.92 19.75
C SER A 278 0.71 -20.06 19.29
N TYR A 279 0.18 -19.11 18.53
CA TYR A 279 -1.16 -19.22 17.93
C TYR A 279 -1.29 -20.38 16.94
N VAL A 280 -0.21 -20.71 16.24
CA VAL A 280 -0.14 -21.88 15.33
C VAL A 280 0.40 -23.14 16.00
N GLU A 281 0.25 -23.25 17.32
CA GLU A 281 0.54 -24.42 18.15
C GLU A 281 2.03 -24.84 18.21
N TYR A 282 2.95 -23.92 17.88
CA TYR A 282 4.36 -24.10 18.19
C TYR A 282 4.65 -23.71 19.64
N GLN A 283 5.72 -24.29 20.20
CA GLN A 283 6.22 -23.93 21.53
C GLN A 283 7.56 -23.20 21.38
N PRO A 284 7.62 -21.86 21.47
CA PRO A 284 8.84 -21.09 21.25
C PRO A 284 10.03 -21.55 22.09
N ASN A 285 9.79 -21.94 23.34
CA ASN A 285 10.83 -22.50 24.21
C ASN A 285 11.43 -23.82 23.68
N GLN A 286 10.59 -24.68 23.10
CA GLN A 286 11.09 -25.91 22.47
C GLN A 286 11.88 -25.62 21.18
N LEU A 287 11.42 -24.66 20.37
CA LEU A 287 12.13 -24.22 19.17
C LEU A 287 13.53 -23.69 19.52
N LEU A 288 13.63 -22.87 20.56
CA LEU A 288 14.89 -22.33 21.04
C LEU A 288 15.85 -23.43 21.50
N GLU A 289 15.36 -24.42 22.26
CA GLU A 289 16.20 -25.56 22.68
C GLU A 289 16.63 -26.44 21.51
N GLN A 290 15.74 -26.71 20.56
CA GLN A 290 16.09 -27.47 19.34
C GLN A 290 17.16 -26.73 18.52
N PHE A 291 17.03 -25.41 18.40
CA PHE A 291 18.01 -24.57 17.72
C PHE A 291 19.37 -24.60 18.43
N ARG A 292 19.38 -24.51 19.78
CA ARG A 292 20.59 -24.64 20.60
C ARG A 292 21.32 -25.96 20.34
N VAL A 293 20.59 -27.08 20.38
CA VAL A 293 21.16 -28.42 20.14
C VAL A 293 21.72 -28.52 18.72
N THR A 294 21.03 -27.96 17.72
CA THR A 294 21.48 -27.94 16.33
C THR A 294 22.78 -27.15 16.16
N ALA A 295 22.87 -25.97 16.77
CA ALA A 295 24.07 -25.14 16.76
C ALA A 295 25.25 -25.82 17.47
N GLU A 296 25.02 -26.51 18.59
CA GLU A 296 26.05 -27.30 19.28
C GLU A 296 26.58 -28.46 18.42
N GLN A 297 25.71 -29.15 17.68
CA GLN A 297 26.14 -30.18 16.74
C GLN A 297 26.97 -29.61 15.59
N ALA A 298 26.65 -28.41 15.11
CA ALA A 298 27.43 -27.74 14.07
C ALA A 298 28.85 -27.40 14.55
N VAL A 299 29.01 -26.97 15.80
CA VAL A 299 30.32 -26.79 16.44
C VAL A 299 31.09 -28.10 16.50
N ARG A 300 30.46 -29.20 16.97
CA ARG A 300 31.11 -30.52 17.04
C ARG A 300 31.56 -31.04 15.67
N LYS A 301 30.84 -30.69 14.60
CA LYS A 301 31.17 -31.04 13.21
C LYS A 301 32.16 -30.06 12.56
N GLY A 302 32.64 -29.05 13.28
CA GLY A 302 33.58 -28.05 12.78
C GLY A 302 33.02 -27.13 11.69
N ARG A 303 31.69 -26.96 11.62
CA ARG A 303 31.05 -26.07 10.63
C ARG A 303 31.04 -24.60 11.08
N ILE A 304 30.98 -24.39 12.38
CA ILE A 304 31.00 -23.07 13.04
C ILE A 304 31.86 -23.13 14.29
N SER A 305 32.39 -21.99 14.72
CA SER A 305 33.11 -21.80 15.96
C SER A 305 32.16 -21.65 17.17
N PRO A 306 32.65 -21.83 18.41
CA PRO A 306 31.87 -21.56 19.61
C PRO A 306 31.39 -20.11 19.74
N SER A 307 32.16 -19.14 19.25
CA SER A 307 31.78 -17.72 19.23
C SER A 307 30.65 -17.46 18.22
N GLU A 308 30.73 -18.03 17.02
CA GLU A 308 29.64 -17.93 16.03
C GLU A 308 28.36 -18.60 16.54
N ARG A 309 28.48 -19.74 17.23
CA ARG A 309 27.33 -20.40 17.88
C ARG A 309 26.60 -19.46 18.83
N GLN A 310 27.34 -18.71 19.65
CA GLN A 310 26.74 -17.77 20.61
C GLN A 310 26.01 -16.65 19.88
N ALA A 311 26.66 -16.01 18.91
CA ALA A 311 26.07 -14.92 18.13
C ALA A 311 24.81 -15.37 17.36
N ILE A 312 24.85 -16.54 16.72
CA ILE A 312 23.70 -17.12 16.00
C ILE A 312 22.55 -17.43 16.95
N PHE A 313 22.84 -17.99 18.12
CA PHE A 313 21.81 -18.29 19.12
C PHE A 313 21.16 -17.03 19.68
N GLU A 314 21.96 -16.01 20.01
CA GLU A 314 21.45 -14.71 20.48
C GLU A 314 20.59 -14.02 19.43
N ALA A 315 21.03 -14.02 18.17
CA ALA A 315 20.27 -13.46 17.05
C ALA A 315 18.92 -14.18 16.87
N PHE A 316 18.90 -15.51 16.90
CA PHE A 316 17.66 -16.29 16.79
C PHE A 316 16.72 -16.02 17.97
N ALA A 317 17.26 -16.00 19.20
CA ALA A 317 16.48 -15.71 20.41
C ALA A 317 15.92 -14.28 20.41
N ALA A 318 16.70 -13.31 19.90
CA ALA A 318 16.26 -11.92 19.75
C ALA A 318 15.15 -11.82 18.71
N SER A 319 15.31 -12.46 17.55
CA SER A 319 14.29 -12.50 16.49
C SER A 319 12.97 -13.08 17.00
N LEU A 320 12.98 -14.18 17.77
CA LEU A 320 11.75 -14.73 18.38
C LEU A 320 11.02 -13.75 19.30
N ARG A 321 11.75 -12.85 19.98
CA ARG A 321 11.16 -11.79 20.83
C ARG A 321 10.87 -10.50 20.07
N GLY A 322 11.36 -10.39 18.83
CA GLY A 322 11.17 -9.23 17.99
C GLY A 322 9.73 -9.12 17.52
N TYR A 323 9.36 -7.90 17.15
CA TYR A 323 8.06 -7.61 16.59
C TYR A 323 7.88 -8.33 15.24
N THR A 324 6.65 -8.61 14.81
CA THR A 324 6.42 -9.32 13.54
C THR A 324 6.69 -8.48 12.30
N TYR A 325 6.74 -7.16 12.45
CA TYR A 325 6.97 -6.20 11.36
C TYR A 325 8.45 -5.85 11.23
N PHE A 326 8.83 -5.16 10.15
CA PHE A 326 10.23 -4.81 9.94
C PHE A 326 10.72 -3.78 10.97
N GLU A 327 11.92 -4.00 11.48
CA GLU A 327 12.70 -3.08 12.32
C GLU A 327 13.95 -2.63 11.52
N GLU A 328 14.35 -1.37 11.64
CA GLU A 328 15.56 -0.80 10.99
C GLU A 328 16.88 -1.26 11.60
#